data_AF-A0A957PQ06-F1
#
_entry.id   AF-A0A957PQ06-F1
#
_cell.length_a   1.000
_cell.length_b   1.000
_cell.length_c   1.000
_cell.angle_alpha   90.00
_cell.angle_beta   90.00
_cell.angle_gamma   90.00
#
_symmetry.space_group_name_H-M   'P 1'
#
loop_
_entity.id
_entity.type
_entity.pdbx_description
1 polymer ?
#
loop_
_entity_poly.entity_id
_entity_poly.type
_entity_poly.pdbx_seq_one_letter_code
_entity_poly.pdbx_strand_id
1 'polypeptide(L)'
;MQFDFATTTLPTLVLWGLGLLVFLIGGGLGYFNMNIDANKKLEGIDQKMKILKAETDRKIADANSKLEEARALEAEYQKNPMVESSSMLSLKNDGGQHVKVYMDGQPLTAPLTPEKRKRLIELINHIRPWLEGSTTEPRPMEPARDVSKPVNSTPLPPSPTSKPFPPSQASYPPAEVKPVPLTISLNSNKPKMDPEMEYKLLSMVQQIDRVLQARIDGTPLAEMSVQLKDTLQGGLQVHIGTVVYETIDDVPDANVRNAIRAAIAEWEQKYIPGT
;
A
#
# COMPACT_ATOMS: atom_id res chain seq x y z
N MET A 1 -43.73 -72.85 -24.31
CA MET A 1 -43.98 -71.87 -23.24
C MET A 1 -44.44 -70.59 -23.91
N GLN A 2 -45.75 -70.33 -23.91
CA GLN A 2 -46.30 -69.05 -24.39
C GLN A 2 -46.24 -68.10 -23.19
N PHE A 3 -45.42 -67.06 -23.26
CA PHE A 3 -45.41 -66.01 -22.25
C PHE A 3 -46.51 -65.00 -22.60
N ASP A 4 -47.47 -64.83 -21.70
CA ASP A 4 -48.50 -63.79 -21.77
C ASP A 4 -47.85 -62.40 -21.61
N PHE A 5 -47.43 -61.80 -22.73
CA PHE A 5 -46.85 -60.45 -22.75
C PHE A 5 -47.88 -59.33 -22.42
N ALA A 6 -49.18 -59.65 -22.44
CA ALA A 6 -50.25 -58.68 -22.23
C ALA A 6 -50.45 -58.31 -20.74
N THR A 7 -50.09 -59.19 -19.80
CA THR A 7 -50.42 -58.99 -18.38
C THR A 7 -49.33 -58.25 -17.60
N THR A 8 -48.08 -58.21 -18.11
CA THR A 8 -46.95 -57.56 -17.43
C THR A 8 -46.67 -56.13 -17.91
N THR A 9 -47.03 -55.77 -19.14
CA THR A 9 -46.70 -54.44 -19.73
C THR A 9 -47.65 -53.32 -19.29
N LEU A 10 -48.93 -53.62 -19.06
CA LEU A 10 -49.92 -52.66 -18.58
C LEU A 10 -49.57 -52.02 -17.20
N PRO A 11 -49.21 -52.77 -16.15
CA PRO A 11 -48.89 -52.17 -14.86
C PRO A 11 -47.60 -51.32 -14.89
N THR A 12 -46.62 -51.68 -15.74
CA THR A 12 -45.38 -50.91 -15.89
C THR A 12 -45.61 -49.55 -16.54
N LEU A 13 -46.46 -49.48 -17.57
CA LEU A 13 -46.81 -48.21 -18.22
C LEU A 13 -47.60 -47.28 -17.28
N VAL A 14 -48.49 -47.84 -16.44
CA VAL A 14 -49.20 -47.07 -15.41
C VAL A 14 -48.24 -46.52 -14.36
N LEU A 15 -47.25 -47.31 -13.94
CA LEU A 15 -46.24 -46.87 -12.98
C LEU A 15 -45.37 -45.73 -13.55
N TRP A 16 -44.96 -45.83 -14.81
CA TRP A 16 -44.24 -44.76 -15.51
C TRP A 16 -45.08 -43.50 -15.70
N GLY A 17 -46.36 -43.65 -16.06
CA GLY A 17 -47.29 -42.52 -16.17
C GLY A 17 -47.47 -41.79 -14.85
N LEU A 18 -47.60 -42.52 -13.74
CA LEU A 18 -47.71 -41.94 -12.40
C LEU A 18 -46.42 -41.23 -11.98
N GLY A 19 -45.25 -41.82 -12.27
CA GLY A 19 -43.96 -41.21 -12.00
C GLY A 19 -43.75 -39.89 -12.77
N LEU A 20 -44.14 -39.86 -14.05
CA LEU A 20 -44.07 -38.66 -14.88
C LEU A 20 -45.01 -37.55 -14.38
N LEU A 21 -46.21 -37.91 -13.91
CA LEU A 21 -47.15 -36.97 -13.33
C LEU A 21 -46.60 -36.31 -12.06
N VAL A 22 -46.04 -37.10 -11.15
CA VAL A 22 -45.42 -36.59 -9.92
C VAL A 22 -44.21 -35.70 -10.23
N PHE A 23 -43.41 -36.07 -11.23
CA PHE A 23 -42.27 -35.27 -11.69
C PHE A 23 -42.71 -33.92 -12.28
N LEU A 24 -43.77 -33.89 -13.09
CA LEU A 24 -44.31 -32.65 -13.66
C LEU A 24 -44.90 -31.72 -12.60
N ILE A 25 -45.62 -32.27 -11.62
CA ILE A 25 -46.18 -31.49 -10.51
C ILE A 25 -45.05 -30.94 -9.62
N GLY A 26 -44.04 -31.75 -9.30
CA GLY A 26 -42.87 -31.32 -8.53
C GLY A 26 -42.03 -30.26 -9.25
N GLY A 27 -41.80 -30.44 -10.56
CA GLY A 27 -41.09 -29.47 -11.40
C GLY A 27 -41.84 -28.14 -11.53
N GLY A 28 -43.17 -28.17 -11.67
CA GLY A 28 -44.01 -26.98 -11.69
C GLY A 28 -43.94 -26.19 -10.39
N LEU A 29 -44.09 -26.86 -9.24
CA LEU A 29 -44.02 -26.21 -7.92
C LEU A 29 -42.64 -25.59 -7.65
N GLY A 30 -41.55 -26.26 -8.07
CA GLY A 30 -40.19 -25.72 -7.97
C GLY A 30 -39.96 -24.48 -8.84
N TYR A 31 -40.50 -24.48 -10.07
CA TYR A 31 -40.35 -23.36 -11.00
C TYR A 31 -41.10 -22.10 -10.53
N PHE A 32 -42.30 -22.25 -9.96
CA PHE A 32 -43.06 -21.12 -9.44
C PHE A 32 -42.41 -20.47 -8.21
N ASN A 33 -41.79 -21.24 -7.31
CA ASN A 33 -41.11 -20.67 -6.14
C ASN A 33 -39.86 -19.85 -6.55
N MET A 34 -39.12 -20.30 -7.57
CA MET A 34 -37.89 -19.62 -8.01
C MET A 34 -38.16 -18.33 -8.81
N ASN A 35 -39.28 -18.23 -9.52
CA ASN A 35 -39.62 -17.05 -10.32
C ASN A 35 -40.09 -15.84 -9.46
N ILE A 36 -40.65 -16.08 -8.27
CA ILE A 36 -41.11 -15.01 -7.36
C ILE A 36 -39.91 -14.32 -6.68
N ASP A 37 -38.89 -15.08 -6.29
CA ASP A 37 -37.67 -14.52 -5.68
C ASP A 37 -36.79 -13.75 -6.68
N ALA A 38 -36.79 -14.15 -7.96
CA ALA A 38 -36.04 -13.44 -9.00
C ALA A 38 -36.57 -12.00 -9.21
N ASN A 39 -37.89 -11.82 -9.26
CA ASN A 39 -38.50 -10.51 -9.45
C ASN A 39 -38.27 -9.56 -8.27
N LYS A 40 -38.37 -10.07 -7.02
CA LYS A 40 -38.08 -9.24 -5.83
C LYS A 40 -36.61 -8.79 -5.77
N LYS A 41 -35.68 -9.61 -6.26
CA LYS A 41 -34.26 -9.24 -6.31
C LYS A 41 -33.96 -8.18 -7.37
N LEU A 42 -34.65 -8.22 -8.52
CA LEU A 42 -34.52 -7.21 -9.56
C LEU A 42 -34.97 -5.81 -9.07
N GLU A 43 -36.09 -5.73 -8.36
CA GLU A 43 -36.59 -4.47 -7.79
C GLU A 43 -35.61 -3.83 -6.79
N GLY A 44 -34.98 -4.66 -5.95
CA GLY A 44 -33.97 -4.19 -4.98
C GLY A 44 -32.67 -3.72 -5.64
N ILE A 45 -32.30 -4.28 -6.80
CA ILE A 45 -31.13 -3.85 -7.58
C ILE A 45 -31.41 -2.51 -8.26
N ASP A 46 -32.59 -2.32 -8.84
CA ASP A 46 -32.97 -1.08 -9.50
C ASP A 46 -33.02 0.12 -8.54
N GLN A 47 -33.54 -0.07 -7.33
CA GLN A 47 -33.52 0.98 -6.30
C GLN A 47 -32.09 1.34 -5.89
N LYS A 48 -31.21 0.35 -5.71
CA LYS A 48 -29.80 0.58 -5.39
C LYS A 48 -29.06 1.29 -6.52
N MET A 49 -29.33 0.94 -7.77
CA MET A 49 -28.74 1.61 -8.94
C MET A 49 -29.19 3.06 -9.05
N LYS A 50 -30.46 3.37 -8.76
CA LYS A 50 -30.96 4.77 -8.74
C LYS A 50 -30.29 5.60 -7.64
N ILE A 51 -30.14 5.04 -6.44
CA ILE A 51 -29.48 5.72 -5.32
C ILE A 51 -27.99 5.95 -5.64
N LEU A 52 -27.30 4.91 -6.13
CA LEU A 52 -25.89 4.99 -6.49
C LEU A 52 -25.65 6.00 -7.62
N LYS A 53 -26.53 6.03 -8.63
CA LYS A 53 -26.46 7.01 -9.71
C LYS A 53 -26.63 8.43 -9.19
N ALA A 54 -27.64 8.68 -8.36
CA ALA A 54 -27.85 10.00 -7.76
C ALA A 54 -26.67 10.45 -6.87
N GLU A 55 -26.08 9.52 -6.11
CA GLU A 55 -24.88 9.81 -5.31
C GLU A 55 -23.66 10.10 -6.20
N THR A 56 -23.49 9.36 -7.28
CA THR A 56 -22.39 9.54 -8.24
C THR A 56 -22.53 10.87 -8.96
N ASP A 57 -23.72 11.22 -9.44
CA ASP A 57 -24.02 12.51 -10.08
C ASP A 57 -23.76 13.66 -9.11
N ARG A 58 -24.12 13.51 -7.82
CA ARG A 58 -23.82 14.50 -6.79
C ARG A 58 -22.32 14.65 -6.55
N LYS A 59 -21.55 13.56 -6.52
CA LYS A 59 -20.08 13.60 -6.37
C LYS A 59 -19.40 14.21 -7.58
N ILE A 60 -19.89 13.95 -8.78
CA ILE A 60 -19.36 14.56 -10.01
C ILE A 60 -19.62 16.07 -10.01
N ALA A 61 -20.81 16.51 -9.58
CA ALA A 61 -21.12 17.94 -9.47
C ALA A 61 -20.23 18.65 -8.44
N ASP A 62 -20.02 18.04 -7.27
CA ASP A 62 -19.13 18.58 -6.22
C ASP A 62 -17.67 18.66 -6.68
N ALA A 63 -17.17 17.59 -7.31
CA ALA A 63 -15.82 17.55 -7.87
C ALA A 63 -15.63 18.59 -8.98
N ASN A 64 -16.61 18.78 -9.87
CA ASN A 64 -16.56 19.81 -10.90
C ASN A 64 -16.59 21.21 -10.29
N SER A 65 -17.43 21.48 -9.29
CA SER A 65 -17.45 22.76 -8.58
C SER A 65 -16.10 23.06 -7.93
N LYS A 66 -15.48 22.05 -7.30
CA LYS A 66 -14.17 22.20 -6.67
C LYS A 66 -13.04 22.41 -7.68
N LEU A 67 -13.14 21.77 -8.85
CA LEU A 67 -12.21 21.98 -9.96
C LEU A 67 -12.36 23.38 -10.55
N GLU A 68 -13.59 23.90 -10.64
CA GLU A 68 -13.85 25.27 -11.11
C GLU A 68 -13.36 26.31 -10.10
N GLU A 69 -13.54 26.08 -8.80
CA GLU A 69 -12.95 26.90 -7.73
C GLU A 69 -11.42 26.88 -7.79
N ALA A 70 -10.80 25.70 -7.96
CA ALA A 70 -9.35 25.58 -8.13
C ALA A 70 -8.84 26.30 -9.39
N ARG A 71 -9.58 26.21 -10.52
CA ARG A 71 -9.26 26.96 -11.74
C ARG A 71 -9.45 28.46 -11.57
N ALA A 72 -10.43 28.90 -10.80
CA ALA A 72 -10.62 30.31 -10.49
C ALA A 72 -9.47 30.85 -9.61
N LEU A 73 -9.04 30.08 -8.61
CA LEU A 73 -7.85 30.38 -7.79
C LEU A 73 -6.56 30.36 -8.62
N GLU A 74 -6.41 29.43 -9.56
CA GLU A 74 -5.28 29.39 -10.48
C GLU A 74 -5.30 30.58 -11.46
N ALA A 75 -6.47 30.95 -11.97
CA ALA A 75 -6.64 32.15 -12.80
C ALA A 75 -6.39 33.44 -12.00
N GLU A 76 -6.74 33.48 -10.72
CA GLU A 76 -6.44 34.58 -9.81
C GLU A 76 -4.93 34.66 -9.50
N TYR A 77 -4.29 33.52 -9.24
CA TYR A 77 -2.83 33.39 -9.09
C TYR A 77 -2.09 33.83 -10.36
N GLN A 78 -2.63 33.52 -11.52
CA GLN A 78 -2.04 33.89 -12.81
C GLN A 78 -2.27 35.37 -13.17
N LYS A 79 -3.34 35.99 -12.65
CA LYS A 79 -3.65 37.42 -12.85
C LYS A 79 -2.90 38.32 -11.86
N ASN A 80 -2.49 37.81 -10.71
CA ASN A 80 -1.75 38.56 -9.70
C ASN A 80 -0.42 37.84 -9.36
N PRO A 81 0.65 38.00 -10.17
CA PRO A 81 1.97 37.49 -9.86
C PRO A 81 2.61 38.35 -8.75
N MET A 82 2.03 38.31 -7.56
CA MET A 82 2.54 39.03 -6.40
C MET A 82 2.56 38.10 -5.19
N VAL A 83 3.39 37.06 -5.29
CA VAL A 83 4.57 36.89 -4.44
C VAL A 83 5.60 36.17 -5.31
N GLU A 84 6.28 36.90 -6.19
CA GLU A 84 7.69 36.59 -6.44
C GLU A 84 8.38 36.76 -5.09
N SER A 85 8.38 35.71 -4.28
CA SER A 85 9.44 35.54 -3.31
C SER A 85 10.70 35.63 -4.16
N SER A 86 11.46 36.72 -3.98
CA SER A 86 12.79 36.91 -4.57
C SER A 86 13.63 35.69 -4.22
N SER A 87 13.51 34.66 -5.04
CA SER A 87 14.11 33.36 -4.83
C SER A 87 15.50 33.49 -5.43
N MET A 88 16.40 34.00 -4.60
CA MET A 88 17.81 34.20 -4.96
C MET A 88 18.45 32.88 -5.46
N LEU A 89 17.93 31.73 -5.04
CA LEU A 89 18.27 30.41 -5.58
C LEU A 89 17.03 29.53 -5.66
N SER A 90 16.77 28.94 -6.83
CA SER A 90 15.73 27.93 -7.03
C SER A 90 16.34 26.68 -7.66
N LEU A 91 16.04 25.49 -7.12
CA LEU A 91 16.49 24.21 -7.66
C LEU A 91 15.30 23.48 -8.25
N LYS A 92 15.33 23.17 -9.54
CA LYS A 92 14.31 22.33 -10.20
C LYS A 92 14.94 21.00 -10.59
N ASN A 93 14.31 19.91 -10.18
CA ASN A 93 14.71 18.56 -10.59
C ASN A 93 14.00 18.19 -11.89
N ASP A 94 14.78 18.00 -12.96
CA ASP A 94 14.29 17.59 -14.28
C ASP A 94 14.31 16.06 -14.34
N GLY A 95 13.40 15.42 -13.61
CA GLY A 95 12.91 14.06 -13.87
C GLY A 95 13.91 12.91 -14.04
N GLY A 96 15.18 13.01 -13.63
CA GLY A 96 16.04 11.83 -13.65
C GLY A 96 17.55 11.98 -13.46
N GLN A 97 18.20 13.11 -13.75
CA GLN A 97 19.67 13.17 -13.56
C GLN A 97 20.31 14.56 -13.54
N HIS A 98 19.58 15.63 -13.85
CA HIS A 98 20.14 16.99 -13.86
C HIS A 98 19.31 17.93 -12.98
N VAL A 99 19.94 18.42 -11.90
CA VAL A 99 19.40 19.52 -11.11
C VAL A 99 19.65 20.81 -11.87
N LYS A 100 18.59 21.46 -12.37
CA LYS A 100 18.66 22.80 -12.96
C LYS A 100 18.61 23.82 -11.83
N VAL A 101 19.72 24.51 -11.62
CA VAL A 101 19.83 25.58 -10.65
C VAL A 101 19.44 26.89 -11.34
N TYR A 102 18.60 27.70 -10.71
CA TYR A 102 18.21 29.03 -11.15
C TYR A 102 18.68 30.04 -10.10
N MET A 103 19.24 31.16 -10.53
CA MET A 103 19.60 32.29 -9.67
C MET A 103 18.93 33.52 -10.25
N ASP A 104 18.21 34.27 -9.41
CA ASP A 104 17.45 35.46 -9.83
C ASP A 104 16.50 35.17 -11.02
N GLY A 105 15.88 33.98 -11.03
CA GLY A 105 15.00 33.52 -12.11
C GLY A 105 15.71 33.04 -13.38
N GLN A 106 17.04 33.11 -13.47
CA GLN A 106 17.83 32.70 -14.63
C GLN A 106 18.47 31.31 -14.45
N PRO A 107 18.37 30.38 -15.41
CA PRO A 107 19.01 29.07 -15.30
C PRO A 107 20.54 29.19 -15.36
N LEU A 108 21.22 28.63 -14.37
CA LEU A 108 22.67 28.44 -14.35
C LEU A 108 23.02 27.28 -15.29
N THR A 109 23.45 27.63 -16.50
CA THR A 109 23.97 26.67 -17.48
C THR A 109 25.49 26.79 -17.50
N ALA A 110 26.20 25.66 -17.53
CA ALA A 110 27.65 25.67 -17.72
C ALA A 110 28.01 26.06 -19.16
N PRO A 111 29.11 26.79 -19.42
CA PRO A 111 30.08 27.33 -18.44
C PRO A 111 29.57 28.59 -17.73
N LEU A 112 29.74 28.65 -16.40
CA LEU A 112 29.35 29.83 -15.61
C LEU A 112 30.33 30.99 -15.80
N THR A 113 29.80 32.21 -15.93
CA THR A 113 30.61 33.44 -15.91
C THR A 113 31.27 33.61 -14.53
N PRO A 114 32.47 34.23 -14.45
CA PRO A 114 33.19 34.41 -13.19
C PRO A 114 32.38 35.20 -12.14
N GLU A 115 31.54 36.14 -12.59
CA GLU A 115 30.64 36.91 -11.72
C GLU A 115 29.52 36.03 -11.13
N LYS A 116 28.87 35.20 -11.96
CA LYS A 116 27.84 34.25 -11.50
C LYS A 116 28.41 33.22 -10.53
N ARG A 117 29.64 32.77 -10.76
CA ARG A 117 30.35 31.87 -9.85
C ARG A 117 30.61 32.52 -8.49
N LYS A 118 31.06 33.78 -8.46
CA LYS A 118 31.28 34.54 -7.21
C LYS A 118 29.99 34.69 -6.41
N ARG A 119 28.88 35.03 -7.10
CA ARG A 119 27.54 35.15 -6.48
C ARG A 119 27.02 33.82 -5.95
N LEU A 120 27.19 32.73 -6.68
CA LEU A 120 26.79 31.40 -6.22
C LEU A 120 27.53 31.01 -4.92
N ILE A 121 28.83 31.26 -4.86
CA ILE A 121 29.66 30.97 -3.68
C ILE A 121 29.22 31.82 -2.48
N GLU A 122 28.92 33.11 -2.70
CA GLU A 122 28.38 34.01 -1.67
C GLU A 122 27.07 33.48 -1.09
N LEU A 123 26.15 33.03 -1.96
CA LEU A 123 24.88 32.44 -1.56
C LEU A 123 25.06 31.11 -0.81
N ILE A 124 25.93 30.22 -1.30
CA ILE A 124 26.21 28.93 -0.65
C ILE A 124 26.76 29.17 0.77
N ASN A 125 27.64 30.15 0.96
CA ASN A 125 28.15 30.49 2.30
C ASN A 125 27.03 30.96 3.26
N HIS A 126 25.98 31.58 2.74
CA HIS A 126 24.84 32.05 3.53
C HIS A 126 23.93 30.89 4.00
N ILE A 127 23.76 29.86 3.15
CA ILE A 127 22.93 28.67 3.47
C ILE A 127 23.73 27.54 4.14
N ARG A 128 25.06 27.60 4.11
CA ARG A 128 25.98 26.65 4.75
C ARG A 128 25.67 26.36 6.22
N PRO A 129 25.48 27.35 7.12
CA PRO A 129 25.16 27.06 8.52
C PRO A 129 23.88 26.24 8.70
N TRP A 130 22.92 26.41 7.79
CA TRP A 130 21.68 25.63 7.78
C TRP A 130 21.88 24.21 7.25
N LEU A 131 22.75 24.03 6.24
CA LEU A 131 23.08 22.72 5.67
C LEU A 131 24.03 21.88 6.55
N GLU A 132 24.92 22.51 7.33
CA GLU A 132 25.92 21.85 8.18
C GLU A 132 25.43 21.63 9.64
N GLY A 133 24.21 22.06 9.98
CA GLY A 133 23.58 21.74 11.26
C GLY A 133 24.02 22.58 12.45
N SER A 134 24.23 23.90 12.29
CA SER A 134 24.46 24.77 13.44
C SER A 134 23.16 25.14 14.15
N THR A 135 22.66 24.24 15.01
CA THR A 135 22.10 24.68 16.28
C THR A 135 23.26 25.31 17.06
N THR A 136 23.42 26.62 16.94
CA THR A 136 24.24 27.39 17.86
C THR A 136 23.49 27.47 19.18
N GLU A 137 23.52 26.39 19.95
CA GLU A 137 23.32 26.45 21.39
C GLU A 137 24.71 26.58 22.03
N PRO A 138 24.95 27.59 22.89
CA PRO A 138 26.25 27.79 23.51
C PRO A 138 26.50 26.65 24.50
N ARG A 139 27.19 25.59 24.06
CA ARG A 139 27.73 24.57 24.97
C ARG A 139 28.96 25.17 25.68
N PRO A 140 28.95 25.33 27.01
CA PRO A 140 30.13 25.73 27.75
C PRO A 140 31.26 24.72 27.55
N MET A 141 32.45 25.26 27.38
CA MET A 141 33.72 24.60 27.08
C MET A 141 34.00 23.40 27.99
N GLU A 142 34.29 22.24 27.40
CA GLU A 142 35.13 21.21 28.02
C GLU A 142 36.40 21.02 27.18
N PRO A 143 37.59 21.29 27.73
CA PRO A 143 38.84 21.10 27.01
C PRO A 143 39.26 19.63 27.02
N ALA A 144 39.67 19.17 25.84
CA ALA A 144 40.32 17.89 25.60
C ALA A 144 41.58 17.69 26.46
N ARG A 145 41.77 16.48 26.99
CA ARG A 145 43.11 15.92 27.24
C ARG A 145 43.17 14.41 26.94
N ASP A 146 44.16 14.08 26.13
CA ASP A 146 44.63 12.78 25.68
C ASP A 146 45.19 11.87 26.80
N VAL A 147 44.91 10.57 26.63
CA VAL A 147 45.74 9.36 26.77
C VAL A 147 46.84 9.27 27.84
N SER A 148 46.73 8.25 28.74
CA SER A 148 47.83 7.36 29.15
C SER A 148 47.32 6.10 29.91
N LYS A 149 47.78 4.90 29.51
CA LYS A 149 47.60 3.54 30.11
C LYS A 149 48.61 3.30 31.28
N PRO A 150 48.77 2.11 31.92
CA PRO A 150 47.84 1.06 32.45
C PRO A 150 48.21 0.57 33.91
N VAL A 151 47.55 -0.51 34.39
CA VAL A 151 47.99 -1.55 35.37
C VAL A 151 47.46 -1.52 36.85
N ASN A 152 46.66 -2.57 37.13
CA ASN A 152 46.51 -3.44 38.33
C ASN A 152 45.76 -3.07 39.63
N SER A 153 44.92 -4.06 40.01
CA SER A 153 44.61 -4.60 41.36
C SER A 153 43.49 -3.99 42.23
N THR A 154 42.32 -4.66 42.20
CA THR A 154 41.46 -5.18 43.31
C THR A 154 41.92 -4.87 44.76
N PRO A 155 41.05 -4.59 45.80
CA PRO A 155 39.76 -5.25 46.10
C PRO A 155 38.58 -4.38 46.63
N LEU A 156 37.35 -4.93 46.52
CA LEU A 156 36.16 -4.49 47.28
C LEU A 156 36.32 -4.72 48.80
N PRO A 157 35.68 -3.87 49.62
CA PRO A 157 34.88 -4.37 50.74
C PRO A 157 33.46 -3.76 50.82
N PRO A 158 32.56 -4.35 51.63
CA PRO A 158 31.12 -4.40 51.38
C PRO A 158 30.30 -3.36 52.17
N SER A 159 29.18 -2.91 51.60
CA SER A 159 28.16 -2.17 52.35
C SER A 159 27.01 -3.11 52.78
N PRO A 160 26.53 -3.00 54.03
CA PRO A 160 25.65 -3.96 54.66
C PRO A 160 24.17 -3.85 54.26
N THR A 161 23.58 -5.03 54.15
CA THR A 161 22.17 -5.40 54.34
C THR A 161 21.33 -4.44 55.18
N SER A 162 20.23 -3.96 54.59
CA SER A 162 19.00 -3.63 55.32
C SER A 162 17.82 -4.41 54.74
N LYS A 163 17.05 -4.97 55.67
CA LYS A 163 15.97 -5.97 55.55
C LYS A 163 14.62 -5.28 55.23
N PRO A 164 13.49 -6.01 55.08
CA PRO A 164 12.49 -5.78 54.04
C PRO A 164 11.32 -4.91 54.50
N PHE A 165 10.78 -4.10 53.58
CA PHE A 165 9.51 -3.41 53.76
C PHE A 165 8.32 -4.36 53.52
N PRO A 166 7.27 -4.35 54.36
CA PRO A 166 6.04 -5.11 54.15
C PRO A 166 5.13 -4.51 53.06
N PRO A 167 4.27 -5.31 52.42
CA PRO A 167 3.37 -4.83 51.38
C PRO A 167 2.13 -4.18 52.00
N SER A 168 1.96 -2.87 51.81
CA SER A 168 0.68 -2.20 52.08
C SER A 168 -0.13 -2.16 50.80
N GLN A 169 -1.22 -2.91 50.79
CA GLN A 169 -2.31 -2.82 49.83
C GLN A 169 -2.86 -1.38 49.81
N ALA A 170 -2.90 -0.78 48.63
CA ALA A 170 -3.81 0.31 48.32
C ALA A 170 -4.51 -0.07 47.00
N SER A 171 -5.75 -0.51 47.12
CA SER A 171 -6.70 -0.66 46.01
C SER A 171 -6.86 0.68 45.30
N TYR A 172 -6.30 0.78 44.10
CA TYR A 172 -6.84 1.66 43.08
C TYR A 172 -7.72 0.79 42.17
N PRO A 173 -9.01 1.12 41.97
CA PRO A 173 -9.79 0.44 40.95
C PRO A 173 -9.14 0.68 39.58
N PRO A 174 -8.90 -0.35 38.75
CA PRO A 174 -8.51 -0.15 37.37
C PRO A 174 -9.62 0.64 36.69
N ALA A 175 -9.32 1.83 36.17
CA ALA A 175 -10.16 2.43 35.16
C ALA A 175 -10.16 1.47 33.96
N GLU A 176 -11.26 0.73 33.82
CA GLU A 176 -11.56 -0.11 32.68
C GLU A 176 -11.79 0.79 31.46
N VAL A 177 -10.70 1.25 30.85
CA VAL A 177 -10.72 1.71 29.46
C VAL A 177 -10.85 0.47 28.59
N LYS A 178 -12.11 0.04 28.40
CA LYS A 178 -12.45 -0.82 27.27
C LYS A 178 -11.87 -0.15 26.02
N PRO A 179 -10.93 -0.77 25.28
CA PRO A 179 -10.69 -0.31 23.93
C PRO A 179 -12.03 -0.49 23.23
N VAL A 180 -12.70 0.61 22.92
CA VAL A 180 -13.78 0.58 21.92
C VAL A 180 -13.08 0.04 20.68
N PRO A 181 -13.38 -1.18 20.22
CA PRO A 181 -12.87 -1.57 18.94
C PRO A 181 -13.52 -0.58 17.98
N LEU A 182 -12.71 0.27 17.36
CA LEU A 182 -13.06 0.86 16.08
C LEU A 182 -13.13 -0.30 15.09
N THR A 183 -14.20 -1.10 15.19
CA THR A 183 -14.64 -1.93 14.08
C THR A 183 -15.16 -0.95 13.05
N ILE A 184 -14.24 -0.38 12.27
CA ILE A 184 -14.57 0.05 10.93
C ILE A 184 -14.88 -1.26 10.21
N SER A 185 -16.12 -1.69 10.32
CA SER A 185 -16.65 -2.81 9.56
C SER A 185 -16.74 -2.32 8.13
N LEU A 186 -15.60 -2.33 7.42
CA LEU A 186 -15.58 -2.34 5.97
C LEU A 186 -16.24 -3.66 5.58
N ASN A 187 -17.57 -3.61 5.48
CA ASN A 187 -18.33 -4.61 4.76
C ASN A 187 -17.98 -4.40 3.27
N SER A 188 -16.77 -4.84 2.90
CA SER A 188 -16.30 -4.92 1.53
C SER A 188 -17.05 -6.05 0.84
N ASN A 189 -18.34 -5.84 0.58
CA ASN A 189 -19.03 -6.57 -0.45
C ASN A 189 -18.53 -6.00 -1.78
N LYS A 190 -17.29 -6.34 -2.14
CA LYS A 190 -16.75 -6.09 -3.46
C LYS A 190 -17.67 -6.80 -4.45
N PRO A 191 -18.14 -6.12 -5.52
CA PRO A 191 -18.57 -6.83 -6.71
C PRO A 191 -17.46 -7.84 -7.03
N LYS A 192 -17.82 -9.10 -7.35
CA LYS A 192 -16.86 -10.09 -7.84
C LYS A 192 -16.29 -9.57 -9.15
N MET A 193 -15.30 -8.70 -9.06
CA MET A 193 -14.42 -8.36 -10.16
C MET A 193 -13.67 -9.65 -10.48
N ASP A 194 -13.58 -9.98 -11.76
CA ASP A 194 -12.80 -11.13 -12.20
C ASP A 194 -11.37 -11.00 -11.63
N PRO A 195 -10.82 -12.04 -10.98
CA PRO A 195 -9.50 -11.98 -10.33
C PRO A 195 -8.39 -11.55 -11.30
N GLU A 196 -8.59 -11.75 -12.62
CA GLU A 196 -7.65 -11.31 -13.64
C GLU A 196 -7.69 -9.79 -13.86
N MET A 197 -8.86 -9.16 -13.75
CA MET A 197 -8.99 -7.70 -13.81
C MET A 197 -8.45 -7.02 -12.55
N GLU A 198 -8.66 -7.60 -11.37
CA GLU A 198 -8.04 -7.09 -10.13
C GLU A 198 -6.51 -7.15 -10.22
N TYR A 199 -5.96 -8.19 -10.84
CA TYR A 199 -4.53 -8.32 -11.04
C TYR A 199 -3.95 -7.26 -11.99
N LYS A 200 -4.64 -6.97 -13.11
CA LYS A 200 -4.19 -5.95 -14.08
C LYS A 200 -4.26 -4.52 -13.54
N LEU A 201 -5.06 -4.27 -12.51
CA LEU A 201 -5.14 -2.97 -11.85
C LEU A 201 -4.02 -2.74 -10.82
N LEU A 202 -3.27 -3.78 -10.43
CA LEU A 202 -2.12 -3.66 -9.54
C LEU A 202 -0.95 -2.98 -10.28
N SER A 203 -0.09 -2.29 -9.52
CA SER A 203 1.18 -1.79 -10.05
C SER A 203 2.04 -2.93 -10.60
N MET A 204 2.92 -2.63 -11.56
CA MET A 204 3.88 -3.59 -12.12
C MET A 204 4.62 -4.38 -11.04
N VAL A 205 5.13 -3.69 -10.02
CA VAL A 205 5.89 -4.31 -8.92
C VAL A 205 4.98 -5.20 -8.07
N GLN A 206 3.73 -4.80 -7.86
CA GLN A 206 2.75 -5.60 -7.14
C GLN A 206 2.34 -6.85 -7.93
N GLN A 207 2.26 -6.75 -9.26
CA GLN A 207 2.05 -7.92 -10.11
C GLN A 207 3.23 -8.89 -9.99
N ILE A 208 4.47 -8.39 -10.07
CA ILE A 208 5.68 -9.20 -9.89
C ILE A 208 5.72 -9.81 -8.48
N ASP A 209 5.37 -9.06 -7.44
CA ASP A 209 5.27 -9.55 -6.06
C ASP A 209 4.31 -10.73 -5.96
N ARG A 210 3.13 -10.67 -6.60
CA ARG A 210 2.19 -11.79 -6.62
C ARG A 210 2.78 -13.07 -7.23
N VAL A 211 3.56 -12.92 -8.30
CA VAL A 211 4.29 -14.06 -8.91
C VAL A 211 5.37 -14.58 -7.96
N LEU A 212 6.08 -13.68 -7.28
CA LEU A 212 7.07 -14.05 -6.27
C LEU A 212 6.43 -14.81 -5.11
N GLN A 213 5.36 -14.28 -4.51
CA GLN A 213 4.64 -14.91 -3.41
C GLN A 213 4.18 -16.32 -3.79
N ALA A 214 3.63 -16.50 -4.99
CA ALA A 214 3.21 -17.80 -5.50
C ALA A 214 4.39 -18.79 -5.64
N ARG A 215 5.60 -18.30 -5.95
CA ARG A 215 6.81 -19.12 -6.04
C ARG A 215 7.42 -19.49 -4.70
N ILE A 216 7.38 -18.57 -3.73
CA ILE A 216 7.99 -18.80 -2.43
C ILE A 216 7.04 -19.51 -1.46
N ASP A 217 5.76 -19.62 -1.80
CA ASP A 217 4.78 -20.39 -1.02
C ASP A 217 5.28 -21.83 -0.79
N GLY A 218 5.29 -22.24 0.48
CA GLY A 218 5.80 -23.56 0.90
C GLY A 218 7.34 -23.70 0.88
N THR A 219 8.09 -22.64 0.62
CA THR A 219 9.57 -22.62 0.69
C THR A 219 10.07 -21.96 1.99
N PRO A 220 11.31 -22.21 2.43
CA PRO A 220 11.89 -21.51 3.59
C PRO A 220 12.02 -19.99 3.38
N LEU A 221 11.89 -19.50 2.14
CA LEU A 221 11.88 -18.07 1.84
C LEU A 221 10.55 -17.40 2.23
N ALA A 222 9.45 -18.15 2.34
CA ALA A 222 8.19 -17.63 2.86
C ALA A 222 8.29 -17.27 4.35
N GLU A 223 9.03 -18.04 5.14
CA GLU A 223 9.27 -17.71 6.56
C GLU A 223 10.05 -16.40 6.72
N MET A 224 10.89 -16.05 5.74
CA MET A 224 11.65 -14.80 5.73
C MET A 224 10.81 -13.57 5.33
N SER A 225 9.52 -13.75 5.02
CA SER A 225 8.58 -12.67 4.69
C SER A 225 9.12 -11.71 3.61
N VAL A 226 9.59 -12.26 2.49
CA VAL A 226 10.10 -11.49 1.35
C VAL A 226 8.93 -10.85 0.60
N GLN A 227 8.94 -9.53 0.40
CA GLN A 227 7.91 -8.78 -0.32
C GLN A 227 8.54 -7.73 -1.24
N LEU A 228 7.90 -7.45 -2.36
CA LEU A 228 8.27 -6.37 -3.28
C LEU A 228 7.25 -5.22 -3.16
N LYS A 229 7.77 -3.99 -3.04
CA LYS A 229 6.94 -2.78 -2.97
C LYS A 229 7.43 -1.69 -3.90
N ASP A 230 6.48 -0.90 -4.38
CA ASP A 230 6.75 0.32 -5.14
C ASP A 230 7.31 1.41 -4.22
N THR A 231 8.30 2.17 -4.69
CA THR A 231 8.75 3.40 -4.01
C THR A 231 8.03 4.62 -4.57
N LEU A 232 7.98 5.71 -3.77
CA LEU A 232 7.43 7.00 -4.22
C LEU A 232 8.20 7.61 -5.41
N GLN A 233 9.41 7.13 -5.66
CA GLN A 233 10.25 7.52 -6.80
C GLN A 233 10.01 6.64 -8.04
N GLY A 234 9.07 5.70 -7.99
CA GLY A 234 8.79 4.79 -9.11
C GLY A 234 9.78 3.63 -9.25
N GLY A 235 10.58 3.36 -8.23
CA GLY A 235 11.49 2.22 -8.16
C GLY A 235 10.89 1.01 -7.45
N LEU A 236 11.65 -0.09 -7.41
CA LEU A 236 11.30 -1.33 -6.71
C LEU A 236 12.11 -1.44 -5.43
N GLN A 237 11.45 -1.76 -4.32
CA GLN A 237 12.08 -1.98 -3.02
C GLN A 237 11.79 -3.40 -2.53
N VAL A 238 12.80 -4.08 -2.00
CA VAL A 238 12.69 -5.44 -1.46
C VAL A 238 12.61 -5.38 0.06
N HIS A 239 11.55 -5.92 0.63
CA HIS A 239 11.32 -6.00 2.07
C HIS A 239 11.55 -7.45 2.51
N ILE A 240 12.42 -7.68 3.48
CA ILE A 240 12.68 -9.01 4.06
C ILE A 240 12.47 -8.91 5.57
N GLY A 241 11.29 -9.33 6.03
CA GLY A 241 10.88 -9.16 7.42
C GLY A 241 10.84 -7.68 7.82
N THR A 242 11.83 -7.24 8.61
CA THR A 242 11.96 -5.84 9.07
C THR A 242 13.01 -5.04 8.29
N VAL A 243 13.79 -5.69 7.44
CA VAL A 243 14.88 -5.06 6.68
C VAL A 243 14.37 -4.67 5.30
N VAL A 244 14.78 -3.50 4.83
CA VAL A 244 14.35 -2.93 3.57
C VAL A 244 15.57 -2.63 2.71
N TYR A 245 15.58 -3.13 1.49
CA TYR A 245 16.65 -2.98 0.51
C TYR A 245 16.15 -2.19 -0.69
N GLU A 246 16.93 -1.20 -1.12
CA GLU A 246 16.57 -0.30 -2.22
C GLU A 246 16.74 -0.96 -3.59
N THR A 247 17.63 -1.95 -3.71
CA THR A 247 17.85 -2.71 -4.95
C THR A 247 17.87 -4.21 -4.70
N ILE A 248 17.71 -5.00 -5.77
CA ILE A 248 17.78 -6.47 -5.70
C ILE A 248 19.22 -6.91 -5.37
N ASP A 249 20.24 -6.17 -5.81
CA ASP A 249 21.64 -6.52 -5.60
C ASP A 249 22.12 -6.24 -4.15
N ASP A 250 21.45 -5.35 -3.43
CA ASP A 250 21.74 -5.08 -2.01
C ASP A 250 21.26 -6.19 -1.06
N VAL A 251 20.40 -7.09 -1.53
CA VAL A 251 19.91 -8.21 -0.73
C VAL A 251 21.07 -9.19 -0.49
N PRO A 252 21.45 -9.55 0.76
CA PRO A 252 22.60 -10.42 1.02
C PRO A 252 22.35 -11.88 0.60
N ASP A 253 21.12 -12.37 0.70
CA ASP A 253 20.75 -13.75 0.38
C ASP A 253 20.66 -14.01 -1.12
N ALA A 254 21.58 -14.83 -1.64
CA ALA A 254 21.60 -15.23 -3.05
C ALA A 254 20.32 -15.97 -3.47
N ASN A 255 19.73 -16.75 -2.56
CA ASN A 255 18.48 -17.48 -2.82
C ASN A 255 17.30 -16.51 -3.04
N VAL A 256 17.22 -15.44 -2.25
CA VAL A 256 16.20 -14.40 -2.40
C VAL A 256 16.38 -13.66 -3.72
N ARG A 257 17.61 -13.23 -4.05
CA ARG A 257 17.91 -12.57 -5.34
C ARG A 257 17.50 -13.42 -6.54
N ASN A 258 17.82 -14.72 -6.49
CA ASN A 258 17.46 -15.66 -7.56
C ASN A 258 15.95 -15.87 -7.65
N ALA A 259 15.24 -15.97 -6.52
CA ALA A 259 13.79 -16.09 -6.49
C ALA A 259 13.10 -14.86 -7.10
N ILE A 260 13.56 -13.66 -6.76
CA ILE A 260 13.04 -12.40 -7.31
C ILE A 260 13.28 -12.32 -8.83
N ARG A 261 14.50 -12.61 -9.30
CA ARG A 261 14.81 -12.62 -10.74
C ARG A 261 13.99 -13.66 -11.50
N ALA A 262 13.78 -14.84 -10.91
CA ALA A 262 12.95 -15.87 -11.53
C ALA A 262 11.47 -15.47 -11.59
N ALA A 263 10.96 -14.76 -10.58
CA ALA A 263 9.60 -14.22 -10.58
C ALA A 263 9.42 -13.12 -11.64
N ILE A 264 10.41 -12.24 -11.80
CA ILE A 264 10.41 -11.22 -12.86
C ILE A 264 10.38 -11.88 -14.24
N ALA A 265 11.26 -12.86 -14.50
CA ALA A 265 11.31 -13.55 -15.79
C ALA A 265 9.98 -14.27 -16.13
N GLU A 266 9.35 -14.89 -15.14
CA GLU A 266 8.04 -15.53 -15.32
C GLU A 266 6.93 -14.50 -15.60
N TRP A 267 6.96 -13.37 -14.90
CA TRP A 267 6.04 -12.28 -15.14
C TRP A 267 6.23 -11.69 -16.55
N GLU A 268 7.48 -11.44 -16.98
CA GLU A 268 7.79 -10.95 -18.32
C GLU A 268 7.28 -11.92 -19.40
N GLN A 269 7.53 -13.22 -19.24
CA GLN A 269 7.05 -14.22 -20.20
C GLN A 269 5.52 -14.25 -20.32
N LYS A 270 4.80 -14.01 -19.22
CA LYS A 270 3.34 -14.11 -19.16
C LYS A 270 2.63 -12.83 -19.58
N TYR A 271 3.24 -11.66 -19.32
CA TYR A 271 2.60 -10.35 -19.48
C TYR A 271 3.26 -9.46 -20.54
N ILE A 272 4.45 -9.81 -21.04
CA ILE A 272 5.14 -9.17 -22.18
C ILE A 272 5.42 -10.20 -23.29
N PRO A 273 4.40 -10.81 -23.93
CA PRO A 273 4.63 -11.70 -25.06
C PRO A 273 5.03 -10.89 -26.30
N GLY A 274 6.32 -10.88 -26.67
CA GLY A 274 6.73 -10.40 -28.01
C GLY A 274 8.02 -9.59 -28.11
N THR A 275 9.05 -9.88 -27.32
CA THR A 275 10.44 -9.45 -27.62
C THR A 275 11.32 -10.65 -27.93
#